data_AF-A0A850XP53-F1
#
_entry.id   AF-A0A850XP53-F1
#
_cell.length_a   1.000
_cell.length_b   1.000
_cell.length_c   1.000
_cell.angle_alpha   90.00
_cell.angle_beta   90.00
_cell.angle_gamma   90.00
#
_symmetry.space_group_name_H-M   'P 1'
#
loop_
_entity.id
_entity.type
_entity.pdbx_description
1 polymer ?
#
loop_
_entity_poly.entity_id
_entity_poly.type
_entity_poly.pdbx_seq_one_letter_code
_entity_poly.pdbx_strand_id
1 'polypeptide(L)' 'SAWSCPPVRIICALHNPPNQCFLDRHCPRGKKCCRTFCGRKCLSRPPSIPVSYG' A
#
# COMPACT_ATOMS: atom_id res chain seq x y z
N SER A 1 -17.13 7.07 1.78
CA SER A 1 -15.87 7.14 2.56
C SER A 1 -14.69 6.76 1.69
N ALA A 2 -13.73 7.66 1.47
CA ALA A 2 -12.45 7.33 0.85
C ALA A 2 -11.60 6.54 1.85
N TRP A 3 -11.13 5.34 1.49
CA TRP A 3 -10.32 4.51 2.37
C TRP A 3 -8.87 5.02 2.43
N SER A 4 -8.16 4.72 3.52
CA SER A 4 -6.78 5.16 3.75
C SER A 4 -5.81 3.99 3.69
N CYS A 5 -4.58 4.25 3.27
CA CYS A 5 -3.52 3.24 3.27
C CYS A 5 -3.30 2.67 4.68
N PRO A 6 -2.97 1.38 4.80
CA PRO A 6 -2.65 0.79 6.09
C PRO A 6 -1.38 1.42 6.68
N PRO A 7 -1.27 1.50 8.02
CA PRO A 7 -0.04 1.94 8.66
C PRO A 7 1.09 0.93 8.40
N VAL A 8 2.28 1.43 8.09
CA VAL A 8 3.48 0.61 7.90
C VAL A 8 4.37 0.79 9.13
N ARG A 9 4.57 -0.28 9.90
CA ARG A 9 5.38 -0.26 11.14
C ARG A 9 6.80 -0.77 10.95
N ILE A 10 7.04 -1.54 9.89
CA ILE A 10 8.34 -2.15 9.58
C ILE A 10 8.70 -1.74 8.16
N ILE A 11 9.94 -1.31 7.94
CA ILE A 11 10.48 -0.93 6.64
C ILE A 11 11.72 -1.75 6.31
N CYS A 12 11.96 -2.02 5.03
CA CYS A 12 13.19 -2.66 4.56
C CYS A 12 14.37 -1.70 4.70
N ALA A 13 15.56 -2.24 4.98
CA ALA A 13 16.81 -1.49 5.07
C ALA A 13 17.43 -1.23 3.68
N LEU A 14 16.65 -0.69 2.75
CA LEU A 14 17.11 -0.34 1.40
C LEU A 14 17.12 1.18 1.27
N HIS A 15 18.26 1.76 0.88
CA HIS A 15 18.41 3.22 0.75
C HIS A 15 17.44 3.81 -0.29
N ASN A 16 17.23 3.10 -1.41
CA ASN A 16 16.32 3.49 -2.49
C ASN A 16 15.38 2.33 -2.85
N PRO A 17 14.27 2.14 -2.12
CA PRO A 17 13.36 1.05 -2.41
C PRO A 17 12.57 1.29 -3.69
N PRO A 18 12.29 0.23 -4.48
CA PRO A 18 11.59 0.36 -5.75
C PRO A 18 10.14 0.82 -5.52
N ASN A 19 9.74 1.88 -6.22
CA ASN A 19 8.38 2.39 -6.21
C ASN A 19 7.68 1.99 -7.51
N GLN A 20 6.59 1.22 -7.39
CA GLN A 20 5.74 0.86 -8.53
C GLN A 20 4.76 1.98 -8.90
N CYS A 21 4.55 2.92 -7.99
CA CYS A 21 3.68 4.06 -8.15
C CYS A 21 4.20 5.23 -7.30
N PHE A 22 3.75 6.45 -7.64
CA PHE A 22 4.02 7.66 -6.85
C PHE A 22 2.74 8.34 -6.40
N LEU A 23 1.67 8.21 -7.18
CA LEU A 23 0.38 8.86 -6.99
C LEU A 23 -0.75 7.87 -7.25
N ASP A 24 -1.92 8.09 -6.64
CA ASP A 24 -3.08 7.20 -6.80
C ASP A 24 -3.51 7.05 -8.26
N ARG A 25 -3.35 8.10 -9.08
CA ARG A 25 -3.65 8.08 -10.52
C ARG A 25 -2.74 7.15 -11.35
N HIS A 26 -1.60 6.73 -10.81
CA HIS A 26 -0.74 5.73 -11.48
C HIS A 26 -1.29 4.32 -11.28
N CYS A 27 -2.24 4.13 -10.36
CA CYS A 27 -2.82 2.84 -10.05
C CYS A 27 -4.08 2.57 -10.89
N PRO A 28 -4.38 1.30 -11.16
CA PRO A 28 -5.68 0.90 -11.70
C PRO A 28 -6.84 1.38 -10.83
N ARG A 29 -8.02 1.49 -11.46
CA ARG A 29 -9.25 1.96 -10.82
C ARG A 29 -9.51 1.21 -9.51
N GLY A 30 -9.87 1.95 -8.45
CA GLY A 30 -10.19 1.38 -7.13
C GLY A 30 -8.99 1.07 -6.24
N LYS A 31 -7.75 1.32 -6.68
CA LYS A 31 -6.52 1.17 -5.90
C LYS A 31 -5.92 2.52 -5.51
N LYS A 32 -5.12 2.54 -4.45
CA LYS A 32 -4.33 3.70 -4.01
C LYS A 32 -2.85 3.37 -3.96
N CYS A 33 -2.01 4.37 -4.21
CA CYS A 33 -0.57 4.23 -4.12
C CYS A 33 -0.13 4.37 -2.66
N CYS A 34 0.17 3.25 -2.03
CA CYS A 34 0.50 3.18 -0.61
C CYS A 34 1.97 2.85 -0.38
N ARG A 35 2.52 3.35 0.72
CA ARG A 35 3.77 2.82 1.28
C ARG A 35 3.53 1.38 1.73
N THR A 36 4.55 0.54 1.55
CA THR A 36 4.59 -0.85 2.01
C THR A 36 5.87 -1.07 2.81
N PHE A 37 6.10 -2.31 3.28
CA PHE A 37 7.37 -2.68 3.90
C PHE A 37 8.59 -2.27 3.06
N CYS A 38 8.51 -2.37 1.73
CA CYS A 38 9.60 -1.95 0.85
C CYS A 38 9.07 -1.19 -0.36
N GLY A 39 9.17 0.14 -0.31
CA GLY A 39 8.74 1.04 -1.38
C GLY A 39 7.23 1.26 -1.44
N ARG A 40 6.72 1.62 -2.62
CA ARG A 40 5.31 1.95 -2.87
C ARG A 40 4.66 0.98 -3.85
N LYS A 41 3.41 0.59 -3.56
CA LYS A 41 2.61 -0.31 -4.39
C LYS A 41 1.15 0.13 -4.45
N CYS A 42 0.45 -0.29 -5.51
CA CYS A 42 -0.98 -0.09 -5.65
C CYS A 42 -1.75 -1.11 -4.83
N LEU A 43 -2.38 -0.67 -3.75
CA LEU A 43 -3.18 -1.53 -2.87
C LEU A 43 -4.68 -1.31 -3.11
N SER A 44 -5.45 -2.38 -3.02
CA SER A 44 -6.90 -2.32 -2.93
C SER A 44 -7.32 -1.99 -1.49
N ARG A 45 -8.55 -1.52 -1.32
CA ARG A 45 -9.14 -1.40 0.02
C ARG A 45 -9.07 -2.76 0.72
N PRO A 46 -8.51 -2.84 1.94
CA PRO A 46 -8.53 -4.08 2.70
C PRO A 46 -9.99 -4.52 2.91
N PRO A 47 -10.26 -5.84 2.94
CA PRO A 47 -11.59 -6.34 3.22
C PRO A 47 -12.09 -5.75 4.54
N SER A 48 -13.40 -5.47 4.60
CA SER A 48 -14.07 -4.92 5.80
C SER A 48 -13.98 -5.87 7.00
N ILE A 49 -13.68 -7.15 6.74
CA ILE A 49 -13.51 -8.22 7.73
C ILE A 49 -12.00 -8.38 7.96
N PRO A 50 -11.51 -8.34 9.22
CA PRO A 50 -10.11 -8.61 9.51
C PRO A 50 -9.78 -10.05 9.11
N VAL A 51 -8.93 -10.20 8.09
CA VAL A 51 -8.37 -11.50 7.73
C VAL A 51 -7.34 -11.83 8.79
N SER A 52 -7.72 -12.67 9.75
CA SER A 52 -6.78 -13.32 10.66
C SER A 52 -6.02 -14.36 9.85
N TYR A 53 -4.79 -14.04 9.44
CA TYR A 53 -3.84 -15.07 9.02
C TYR A 53 -3.43 -15.80 10.30
N GLY A 54 -4.08 -16.94 10.55
CA GLY A 54 -3.68 -17.88 11.60
C GLY A 54 -2.37 -18.57 11.27
#